data_AF-A0A8H4V3J7-F1
#
_entry.id   AF-A0A8H4V3J7-F1
#
_cell.length_a   1.000
_cell.length_b   1.000
_cell.length_c   1.000
_cell.angle_alpha   90.00
_cell.angle_beta   90.00
_cell.angle_gamma   90.00
#
_symmetry.space_group_name_H-M   'P 1'
#
loop_
_entity.id
_entity.type
_entity.pdbx_description
1 polymer ?
#
loop_
_entity_poly.entity_id
_entity_poly.type
_entity_poly.pdbx_seq_one_letter_code
_entity_poly.pdbx_strand_id
1 'polypeptide(L)' 'MPPLGEADTIRILVSTDNHVGYNERDPIRGDDSWKSFHEIMSLAKQRDVDMVLLAGDLFHENKPSRKSMYQVM' A
#
# COMPACT_ATOMS: atom_id res chain seq x y z
N MET A 1 10.04 26.73 -24.29
CA MET A 1 9.93 25.26 -24.11
C MET A 1 8.47 24.90 -24.38
N PRO A 2 8.18 23.83 -25.14
CA PRO A 2 6.81 23.36 -25.25
C PRO A 2 6.29 22.97 -23.85
N PRO A 3 4.97 23.09 -23.61
CA PRO A 3 4.39 22.57 -22.39
C PRO A 3 4.58 21.05 -22.34
N LEU A 4 4.99 20.54 -21.18
CA LEU A 4 5.07 19.09 -20.95
C LEU A 4 3.65 18.51 -20.97
N GLY A 5 3.44 17.46 -21.75
CA GLY A 5 2.17 16.73 -21.76
C GLY A 5 2.09 15.71 -20.62
N GLU A 6 0.92 15.11 -20.44
CA GLU A 6 0.76 14.02 -19.46
C GLU A 6 1.69 12.83 -19.75
N ALA A 7 1.95 12.53 -21.03
CA ALA A 7 2.90 11.50 -21.45
C ALA A 7 4.36 11.78 -21.05
N ASP A 8 4.68 13.03 -20.71
CA ASP A 8 6.02 13.45 -20.26
C ASP A 8 6.13 13.47 -18.72
N THR A 9 5.07 13.07 -17.99
CA THR A 9 5.01 13.12 -16.53
C THR A 9 4.81 11.73 -15.93
N ILE A 10 5.69 11.31 -15.02
CA ILE A 10 5.54 10.06 -14.27
C ILE A 10 4.84 10.33 -12.94
N ARG A 11 3.70 9.68 -12.71
CA ARG A 11 2.90 9.75 -11.49
C ARG A 11 3.26 8.58 -10.58
N ILE A 12 3.81 8.91 -9.41
CA ILE A 12 4.26 7.93 -8.42
C ILE A 12 3.38 8.06 -7.18
N LEU A 13 2.73 6.97 -6.76
CA LEU A 13 2.13 6.91 -5.43
C LEU A 13 3.21 6.50 -4.42
N VAL A 14 3.39 7.28 -3.35
CA VAL A 14 4.35 6.99 -2.30
C VAL A 14 3.63 6.58 -1.02
N SER A 15 4.06 5.46 -0.43
CA SER A 15 3.59 4.95 0.87
C SER A 15 4.74 4.30 1.64
N THR A 16 4.63 4.20 2.95
CA THR A 16 5.63 3.59 3.84
C THR A 16 4.96 3.09 5.11
N ASP A 17 5.63 2.20 5.85
CA ASP A 17 5.26 1.78 7.20
C ASP A 17 3.81 1.28 7.30
N ASN A 18 3.39 0.47 6.32
CA ASN A 18 2.03 -0.05 6.25
C ASN A 18 1.72 -1.04 7.38
N HIS A 19 2.73 -1.74 7.88
CA HIS A 19 2.65 -2.69 8.98
C HIS A 19 1.43 -3.62 8.89
N VAL A 20 1.22 -4.24 7.73
CA VAL A 20 0.16 -5.24 7.55
C VAL A 20 0.38 -6.38 8.53
N GLY A 21 -0.65 -6.67 9.33
CA GLY A 21 -0.61 -7.64 10.43
C GLY A 21 -0.51 -6.99 11.82
N TYR A 22 -0.40 -5.67 11.92
CA TYR A 22 -0.44 -4.98 13.21
C TYR A 22 -1.77 -5.22 13.93
N ASN A 23 -1.69 -5.69 15.19
CA ASN A 23 -2.84 -6.08 16.01
C ASN A 23 -3.80 -7.10 15.35
N GLU A 24 -3.32 -7.98 14.46
CA GLU A 24 -4.17 -8.92 13.68
C GLU A 24 -5.10 -9.82 14.54
N ARG A 25 -4.78 -10.03 15.82
CA ARG A 25 -5.59 -10.83 16.76
C ARG A 25 -6.58 -10.01 17.58
N ASP A 26 -6.55 -8.69 17.50
CA ASP A 26 -7.49 -7.81 18.19
C ASP A 26 -8.88 -7.91 17.53
N PRO A 27 -9.96 -8.15 18.31
CA PRO A 27 -11.29 -8.37 17.76
C PRO A 27 -11.92 -7.13 17.11
N ILE A 28 -11.40 -5.93 17.40
CA ILE A 28 -11.92 -4.67 16.87
C ILE A 28 -10.98 -4.14 15.78
N ARG A 29 -9.67 -4.19 16.03
CA ARG A 29 -8.63 -3.51 15.23
C ARG A 29 -7.87 -4.43 14.29
N GLY A 30 -8.10 -5.74 14.35
CA GLY A 30 -7.32 -6.73 13.60
C GLY A 30 -7.43 -6.64 12.08
N ASP A 31 -8.36 -5.83 11.57
CA ASP A 31 -8.51 -5.56 10.16
C ASP A 31 -7.98 -4.19 9.70
N ASP A 32 -7.58 -3.32 10.63
CA ASP A 32 -7.23 -1.92 10.32
C ASP A 32 -6.08 -1.87 9.32
N SER A 33 -4.99 -2.59 9.61
CA SER A 33 -3.75 -2.50 8.82
C SER A 33 -3.94 -2.91 7.36
N TRP A 34 -4.62 -4.03 7.11
CA TRP A 34 -4.76 -4.55 5.75
C TRP A 34 -5.81 -3.77 4.95
N LYS A 35 -6.88 -3.28 5.60
CA LYS A 35 -7.88 -2.43 4.94
C LYS A 35 -7.29 -1.10 4.50
N SER A 36 -6.47 -0.47 5.34
CA SER A 36 -5.72 0.73 4.96
C SER A 36 -4.73 0.47 3.83
N PHE A 37 -4.01 -0.66 3.84
CA PHE A 37 -3.15 -1.04 2.71
C PHE A 37 -3.96 -1.25 1.41
N HIS A 38 -5.13 -1.90 1.50
CA HIS A 38 -6.03 -2.10 0.36
C HIS A 38 -6.56 -0.77 -0.21
N GLU A 39 -6.83 0.22 0.65
CA GLU A 39 -7.19 1.58 0.22
C GLU A 39 -6.06 2.22 -0.59
N ILE A 40 -4.81 2.11 -0.15
CA ILE A 40 -3.65 2.65 -0.86
C ILE A 40 -3.54 2.04 -2.27
N MET A 41 -3.69 0.73 -2.39
CA MET A 41 -3.67 0.04 -3.70
C MET A 41 -4.87 0.45 -4.57
N SER A 42 -6.05 0.63 -3.96
CA SER A 42 -7.25 1.11 -4.66
C SER A 42 -7.07 2.54 -5.17
N LEU A 43 -6.44 3.41 -4.38
CA LEU A 43 -6.10 4.78 -4.77
C LEU A 43 -5.07 4.80 -5.90
N ALA A 44 -4.04 3.95 -5.85
CA ALA A 44 -3.06 3.83 -6.94
C ALA A 44 -3.77 3.53 -8.27
N LYS A 45 -4.69 2.55 -8.27
CA LYS A 45 -5.49 2.19 -9.44
C LYS A 45 -6.45 3.29 -9.87
N GLN A 46 -7.22 3.86 -8.94
CA GLN A 46 -8.19 4.92 -9.25
C GLN A 46 -7.54 6.19 -9.79
N ARG A 47 -6.31 6.48 -9.33
CA ARG A 47 -5.56 7.65 -9.78
C ARG A 47 -4.74 7.38 -11.02
N ASP A 48 -4.71 6.16 -11.54
CA ASP A 48 -3.94 5.75 -12.72
C ASP A 48 -2.48 6.20 -12.61
N VAL A 49 -1.81 5.75 -11.54
CA VAL A 49 -0.39 6.03 -11.31
C VAL A 49 0.46 5.08 -12.14
N ASP A 50 1.61 5.56 -12.61
CA ASP A 50 2.56 4.75 -13.37
C ASP A 50 3.27 3.72 -12.49
N MET A 51 3.44 4.03 -11.20
CA MET A 51 4.06 3.12 -10.24
C MET A 51 3.69 3.46 -8.78
N VAL A 52 3.87 2.47 -7.91
CA VAL A 52 3.80 2.62 -6.45
C VAL A 52 5.20 2.43 -5.87
N LEU A 53 5.63 3.37 -5.03
CA LEU A 53 6.86 3.31 -4.26
C LEU A 53 6.53 3.05 -2.79
N LEU A 54 6.90 1.85 -2.31
CA LEU A 54 6.81 1.48 -0.89
C LEU A 54 8.20 1.64 -0.24
N ALA A 55 8.32 2.51 0.75
CA ALA A 55 9.62 2.89 1.32
C ALA A 55 10.09 2.05 2.52
N GLY A 56 9.29 1.10 3.01
CA GLY A 56 9.68 0.23 4.12
C GLY A 56 8.48 -0.37 4.84
N ASP A 57 8.76 -1.31 5.73
CA ASP A 57 7.84 -1.87 6.74
C ASP A 57 6.44 -2.20 6.24
N LEU A 58 6.37 -2.88 5.10
CA LEU A 58 5.12 -3.38 4.54
C LEU A 58 4.39 -4.32 5.52
N PHE A 59 5.14 -5.20 6.18
CA PHE A 59 4.62 -6.12 7.19
C PHE A 59 5.03 -5.67 8.59
N HIS A 60 4.17 -5.92 9.58
CA HIS A 60 4.49 -5.61 10.97
C HIS A 60 5.50 -6.59 11.58
N GLU A 61 5.40 -7.86 11.21
CA GLU A 61 6.26 -8.94 11.69
C GLU A 61 7.24 -9.35 10.58
N ASN A 62 8.48 -9.68 10.95
CA ASN A 62 9.50 -10.15 9.99
C ASN A 62 9.11 -11.48 9.31
N LYS A 63 8.25 -12.26 9.97
CA LYS A 63 7.62 -13.49 9.48
C LYS A 63 6.11 -13.27 9.51
N PRO A 64 5.53 -12.65 8.48
CA PRO A 64 4.10 -12.34 8.46
C PRO A 64 3.26 -13.62 8.56
N SER A 65 2.06 -13.47 9.12
CA SER A 65 1.11 -14.58 9.17
C SER A 65 0.63 -14.95 7.76
N ARG A 66 0.05 -16.14 7.61
CA ARG A 66 -0.56 -16.56 6.34
C ARG A 66 -1.69 -15.61 5.91
N LYS A 67 -2.44 -15.05 6.87
CA LYS A 67 -3.53 -14.10 6.61
C LYS A 67 -2.94 -12.78 6.09
N SER A 68 -1.98 -12.19 6.80
CA SER A 68 -1.30 -10.96 6.38
C SER A 68 -0.67 -11.10 4.99
N MET A 69 0.02 -12.21 4.72
CA MET A 69 0.58 -12.47 3.39
C MET A 69 -0.50 -12.55 2.30
N TYR A 70 -1.59 -13.30 2.57
CA TYR A 70 -2.69 -13.44 1.62
C TYR A 70 -3.41 -12.11 1.33
N GLN A 71 -3.49 -11.20 2.29
CA GLN A 71 -4.14 -9.90 2.11
C GLN A 71 -3.30 -8.91 1.30
N VAL A 72 -1.99 -9.13 1.23
CA VAL A 72 -1.07 -8.32 0.40
C VAL A 72 -0.95 -8.87 -1.02
N MET A 73 -1.11 -10.19 -1.20
CA MET A 73 -1.08 -10.88 -2.50
C MET A 73 -2.33 -10.59 -3.35
#